data_AF-A0A413PDB1-F1
#
_entry.id   AF-A0A413PDB1-F1
#
_cell.length_a   1.000
_cell.length_b   1.000
_cell.length_c   1.000
_cell.angle_alpha   90.00
_cell.angle_beta   90.00
_cell.angle_gamma   90.00
#
_symmetry.space_group_name_H-M   'P 1'
#
loop_
_entity.id
_entity.type
_entity.pdbx_description
1 polymer ?
#
loop_
_entity_poly.entity_id
_entity_poly.type
_entity_poly.pdbx_seq_one_letter_code
_entity_poly.pdbx_strand_id
1 'polypeptide(L)'
;MDNNEVVTEEVAAVVENNTGIEIEPLFDEQVDFDTFSKSDFRVVKVKNCEAVPKSKKLLRFTLDDGTENERTILSGVHAFYEPEELVGKTLLAIVNLPPRSMMGIDSCGMLLSAIHNVNGEEKLNLVMLDDAIPAGAKLY
;
A
#
# COMPACT_ATOMS: atom_id res chain seq x y z
N MET A 1 40.23 -21.88 32.60
CA MET A 1 39.12 -22.71 32.11
C MET A 1 38.13 -21.74 31.54
N ASP A 2 38.30 -21.47 30.25
CA ASP A 2 37.42 -20.65 29.45
C ASP A 2 36.04 -21.30 29.40
N ASN A 3 34.98 -20.53 29.64
CA ASN A 3 33.64 -20.86 29.18
C ASN A 3 33.00 -19.60 28.63
N ASN A 4 33.26 -19.45 27.34
CA ASN A 4 32.57 -18.62 26.37
C ASN A 4 31.16 -19.20 26.16
N GLU A 5 30.12 -18.37 26.18
CA GLU A 5 28.96 -18.63 25.33
C GLU A 5 28.35 -17.29 24.92
N VAL A 6 28.82 -16.85 23.74
CA VAL A 6 28.17 -15.86 22.90
C VAL A 6 26.83 -16.44 22.48
N VAL A 7 25.74 -15.82 22.91
CA VAL A 7 24.41 -16.14 22.39
C VAL A 7 24.31 -15.51 21.01
N THR A 8 24.50 -16.33 19.98
CA THR A 8 24.32 -15.96 18.58
C THR A 8 22.84 -15.80 18.25
N GLU A 9 22.49 -14.66 17.65
CA GLU A 9 21.20 -14.40 17.00
C GLU A 9 20.86 -15.51 16.01
N GLU A 10 19.74 -16.17 16.24
CA GLU A 10 19.12 -17.08 15.26
C GLU A 10 18.31 -16.23 14.28
N VAL A 11 18.93 -15.86 13.16
CA VAL A 11 18.24 -15.28 12.01
C VAL A 11 17.38 -16.37 11.38
N ALA A 12 16.07 -16.12 11.31
CA ALA A 12 15.08 -17.03 10.76
C ALA A 12 15.48 -17.53 9.36
N ALA A 13 15.49 -18.85 9.21
CA ALA A 13 15.84 -19.53 7.97
C ALA A 13 14.91 -19.14 6.82
N VAL A 14 15.49 -18.65 5.73
CA VAL A 14 14.83 -18.48 4.44
C VAL A 14 14.40 -19.85 3.94
N VAL A 15 13.10 -20.08 3.80
CA VAL A 15 12.56 -21.30 3.18
C VAL A 15 12.89 -21.22 1.69
N GLU A 16 13.88 -21.98 1.22
CA GLU A 16 14.24 -22.08 -0.19
C GLU A 16 13.14 -22.79 -0.99
N ASN A 17 12.11 -22.04 -1.36
CA ASN A 17 11.25 -22.40 -2.48
C ASN A 17 11.88 -21.80 -3.73
N ASN A 18 12.23 -22.64 -4.72
CA ASN A 18 12.92 -22.33 -5.98
C ASN A 18 12.09 -21.41 -6.95
N THR A 19 11.45 -20.39 -6.40
CA THR A 19 10.48 -19.48 -7.03
C THR A 19 11.09 -18.12 -7.32
N GLY A 20 12.27 -17.81 -6.76
CA GLY A 20 12.93 -16.51 -6.90
C GLY A 20 12.19 -15.37 -6.17
N ILE A 21 11.21 -15.69 -5.33
CA ILE A 21 10.43 -14.71 -4.56
C ILE A 21 11.20 -14.36 -3.29
N GLU A 22 11.42 -13.07 -3.06
CA GLU A 22 12.02 -12.54 -1.84
C GLU A 22 10.94 -11.83 -1.03
N ILE A 23 10.79 -12.22 0.24
CA ILE A 23 9.82 -11.67 1.18
C ILE A 23 10.57 -10.98 2.31
N GLU A 24 10.15 -9.76 2.66
CA GLU A 24 10.70 -9.02 3.79
C GLU A 24 10.41 -9.76 5.11
N PRO A 25 11.36 -9.77 6.08
CA PRO A 25 11.13 -10.39 7.37
C PRO A 25 9.98 -9.69 8.10
N LEU A 26 9.22 -10.47 8.87
CA LEU A 26 8.18 -9.93 9.74
C LEU A 26 8.83 -9.11 10.86
N PHE A 27 8.12 -8.08 11.35
CA PHE A 27 8.56 -7.35 12.53
C PHE A 27 8.40 -8.19 13.80
N ASP A 28 9.41 -8.14 14.67
CA ASP A 28 9.37 -8.77 16.01
C ASP A 28 8.48 -7.98 16.99
N GLU A 29 8.34 -6.68 16.75
CA GLU A 29 7.60 -5.75 17.60
C GLU A 29 6.10 -5.90 17.38
N GLN A 30 5.37 -6.17 18.47
CA GLN A 30 3.91 -6.23 18.43
C GLN A 30 3.30 -4.82 18.48
N VAL A 31 2.30 -4.57 17.63
CA VAL A 31 1.46 -3.38 17.70
C VAL A 31 0.22 -3.66 18.54
N ASP A 32 -0.13 -2.76 19.45
CA ASP A 32 -1.36 -2.88 20.22
C ASP A 32 -2.59 -2.52 19.37
N PHE A 33 -3.75 -3.06 19.75
CA PHE A 33 -5.00 -2.87 19.01
C PHE A 33 -5.45 -1.40 18.95
N ASP A 34 -5.22 -0.62 20.01
CA ASP A 34 -5.62 0.79 20.07
C ASP A 34 -4.77 1.64 19.11
N THR A 35 -3.49 1.30 18.95
CA THR A 35 -2.60 1.92 17.96
C THR A 35 -3.03 1.56 16.54
N PHE A 36 -3.29 0.28 16.26
CA PHE A 36 -3.77 -0.14 14.94
C PHE A 36 -5.11 0.52 14.57
N SER A 37 -6.09 0.46 15.47
CA SER A 37 -7.47 0.92 15.21
C SER A 37 -7.62 2.44 15.04
N LYS A 38 -6.60 3.23 15.38
CA LYS A 38 -6.52 4.66 15.05
C LYS A 38 -6.36 4.91 13.56
N SER A 39 -5.85 3.95 12.79
CA SER A 39 -5.76 4.06 11.34
C SER A 39 -7.13 3.87 10.72
N ASP A 40 -7.58 4.80 9.88
CA ASP A 40 -8.87 4.71 9.21
C ASP A 40 -8.70 4.15 7.81
N PHE A 41 -8.83 2.83 7.69
CA PHE A 41 -8.77 2.11 6.42
C PHE A 41 -10.16 2.01 5.81
N ARG A 42 -10.29 2.46 4.55
CA ARG A 42 -11.55 2.51 3.81
C ARG A 42 -11.43 1.89 2.44
N VAL A 43 -12.50 1.22 2.05
CA VAL A 43 -12.75 0.88 0.65
C VAL A 43 -13.03 2.15 -0.13
N VAL A 44 -12.33 2.33 -1.24
CA VAL A 44 -12.48 3.48 -2.14
C VAL A 44 -12.78 3.01 -3.56
N LYS A 45 -13.60 3.76 -4.28
CA LYS A 45 -13.90 3.50 -5.69
C LYS A 45 -13.16 4.51 -6.57
N VAL A 46 -12.44 4.03 -7.57
CA VAL A 46 -11.70 4.90 -8.49
C VAL A 46 -12.66 5.52 -9.49
N LYS A 47 -12.93 6.82 -9.36
CA LYS A 47 -13.75 7.59 -10.30
C LYS A 47 -12.92 8.08 -11.49
N ASN A 48 -11.68 8.47 -11.24
CA ASN A 48 -10.73 8.88 -12.27
C ASN A 48 -9.30 8.50 -11.87
N CYS A 49 -8.45 8.24 -12.87
CA CYS A 49 -7.02 8.05 -12.70
C CYS A 49 -6.28 8.74 -13.85
N GLU A 50 -5.24 9.50 -13.55
CA GLU A 50 -4.46 10.22 -14.57
C GLU A 50 -2.98 10.24 -14.21
N ALA A 51 -2.09 10.23 -15.20
CA ALA A 51 -0.67 10.43 -14.98
C ALA A 51 -0.40 11.86 -14.50
N VAL A 52 0.42 12.02 -13.46
CA VAL A 52 0.79 13.35 -12.96
C VAL A 52 1.79 14.00 -13.92
N PRO A 53 1.50 15.21 -14.47
CA PRO A 53 2.42 15.89 -15.37
C PRO A 53 3.80 16.06 -14.73
N LYS A 54 4.86 15.82 -15.52
CA LYS A 54 6.27 15.90 -15.10
C LYS A 54 6.69 14.85 -14.05
N SER A 55 5.85 13.86 -13.74
CA SER A 55 6.24 12.69 -12.95
C SER A 55 6.25 11.42 -13.80
N LYS A 56 7.32 10.62 -13.68
CA LYS A 56 7.39 9.27 -14.28
C LYS A 56 6.83 8.17 -13.38
N LYS A 57 6.52 8.49 -12.13
CA LYS A 57 6.16 7.49 -11.09
C LYS A 57 4.74 7.64 -10.56
N LEU A 58 4.18 8.84 -10.63
CA LEU A 58 2.94 9.16 -9.92
C LEU A 58 1.73 9.08 -10.85
N LEU A 59 0.71 8.39 -10.38
CA LEU A 59 -0.67 8.51 -10.83
C LEU A 59 -1.47 9.32 -9.80
N ARG A 60 -2.42 10.11 -10.27
CA ARG A 60 -3.40 10.83 -9.47
C ARG A 60 -4.74 10.12 -9.55
N PHE A 61 -5.29 9.81 -8.39
CA PHE A 61 -6.58 9.17 -8.25
C PHE A 61 -7.60 10.18 -7.73
N THR A 62 -8.77 10.22 -8.38
CA THR A 62 -9.99 10.80 -7.82
C THR A 62 -10.84 9.64 -7.32
N LEU A 63 -11.11 9.63 -6.02
CA LEU A 63 -11.68 8.51 -5.30
C LEU A 63 -12.99 8.90 -4.62
N ASP A 64 -13.93 7.98 -4.62
CA ASP A 64 -15.10 7.99 -3.76
C ASP A 64 -14.82 7.12 -2.55
N ASP A 65 -14.77 7.76 -1.38
CA ASP A 65 -14.51 7.16 -0.09
C ASP A 65 -15.78 7.01 0.76
N GLY A 66 -16.96 7.10 0.13
CA GLY A 66 -18.26 7.06 0.79
C GLY A 66 -18.67 8.37 1.46
N THR A 67 -17.87 9.44 1.35
CA THR A 67 -18.28 10.79 1.73
C THR A 67 -18.87 11.55 0.54
N GLU A 68 -19.43 12.74 0.78
CA GLU A 68 -19.93 13.60 -0.30
C GLU A 68 -18.79 14.26 -1.12
N ASN A 69 -17.55 14.21 -0.65
CA ASN A 69 -16.41 14.84 -1.29
C ASN A 69 -15.57 13.82 -2.06
N GLU A 70 -15.05 14.22 -3.21
CA GLU A 70 -14.03 13.44 -3.89
C GLU A 70 -12.69 13.55 -3.17
N ARG A 71 -12.02 12.42 -2.99
CA ARG A 71 -10.68 12.36 -2.40
C ARG A 71 -9.62 12.28 -3.48
N THR A 72 -8.59 13.13 -3.38
CA THR A 72 -7.39 13.02 -4.21
C THR A 72 -6.30 12.24 -3.47
N ILE A 73 -5.76 11.18 -4.09
CA ILE A 73 -4.56 10.48 -3.63
C ILE A 73 -3.57 10.39 -4.80
N LEU A 74 -2.29 10.66 -4.53
CA LEU A 74 -1.20 10.39 -5.47
C LEU A 74 -0.52 9.08 -5.08
N SER A 75 -0.32 8.17 -6.02
CA SER A 75 0.36 6.89 -5.78
C SER A 75 1.49 6.62 -6.76
N GLY A 76 2.58 6.07 -6.26
CA GLY A 76 3.82 5.79 -6.99
C GLY A 76 3.77 4.56 -7.90
N VAL A 77 2.62 4.26 -8.50
CA VAL A 77 2.34 2.97 -9.14
C VAL A 77 2.36 3.01 -10.67
N HIS A 78 2.76 4.14 -11.27
CA HIS A 78 2.72 4.34 -12.72
C HIS A 78 3.64 3.37 -13.49
N ALA A 79 4.70 2.85 -12.85
CA ALA A 79 5.55 1.83 -13.47
C ALA A 79 4.87 0.45 -13.60
N PHE A 80 3.73 0.25 -12.94
CA PHE A 80 3.06 -1.05 -12.81
C PHE A 80 1.64 -1.08 -13.40
N TYR A 81 1.04 0.08 -13.63
CA TYR A 81 -0.33 0.21 -14.09
C TYR A 81 -0.47 1.41 -15.02
N GLU A 82 -1.29 1.23 -16.06
CA GLU A 82 -1.79 2.35 -16.86
C GLU A 82 -3.05 2.95 -16.19
N PRO A 83 -3.28 4.27 -16.29
CA PRO A 83 -4.42 4.93 -15.63
C PRO A 83 -5.78 4.30 -15.99
N GLU A 84 -5.98 3.91 -17.24
CA GLU A 84 -7.24 3.37 -17.75
C GLU A 84 -7.59 2.00 -17.14
N GLU A 85 -6.59 1.25 -16.68
CA GLU A 85 -6.79 -0.05 -16.03
C GLU A 85 -7.37 0.09 -14.62
N LEU A 86 -7.19 1.27 -14.01
CA LEU A 86 -7.54 1.53 -12.61
C LEU A 86 -8.89 2.23 -12.46
N VAL A 87 -9.39 2.91 -13.50
CA VAL A 87 -10.72 3.52 -13.46
C VAL A 87 -11.80 2.45 -13.25
N GLY A 88 -12.71 2.69 -12.31
CA GLY A 88 -13.77 1.76 -11.93
C GLY A 88 -13.34 0.65 -10.96
N LYS A 89 -12.04 0.52 -10.64
CA LYS A 89 -11.58 -0.45 -9.64
C LYS A 89 -11.96 -0.05 -8.23
N THR A 90 -12.06 -1.06 -7.37
CA THR A 90 -12.27 -0.92 -5.94
C THR A 90 -10.96 -1.19 -5.21
N LEU A 91 -10.46 -0.21 -4.47
CA LEU A 91 -9.15 -0.27 -3.80
C LEU A 91 -9.29 -0.07 -2.28
N LEU A 92 -8.22 -0.38 -1.56
CA LEU A 92 -8.06 -0.04 -0.14
C LEU A 92 -7.21 1.22 0.02
N ALA A 93 -7.66 2.14 0.88
CA ALA A 93 -6.91 3.35 1.25
C ALA A 93 -6.90 3.56 2.76
N ILE A 94 -5.84 4.19 3.29
CA ILE A 94 -5.89 4.88 4.57
C ILE A 94 -6.24 6.35 4.33
N VAL A 95 -7.27 6.85 5.02
CA VAL A 95 -7.91 8.14 4.70
C VAL A 95 -7.68 9.24 5.74
N ASN A 96 -7.08 8.90 6.88
CA ASN A 96 -6.84 9.83 7.99
C ASN A 96 -5.36 10.20 8.20
N LEU A 97 -4.53 10.02 7.17
CA LEU A 97 -3.19 10.61 7.14
C LEU A 97 -3.28 12.13 6.90
N PRO A 98 -2.38 12.93 7.47
CA PRO A 98 -2.29 14.35 7.12
C PRO A 98 -1.99 14.51 5.62
N PRO A 99 -2.56 15.52 4.94
CA PRO A 99 -2.27 15.77 3.54
C PRO A 99 -0.78 15.93 3.28
N ARG A 100 -0.29 15.31 2.20
CA ARG A 100 1.10 15.44 1.74
C ARG A 100 1.13 16.11 0.38
N SER A 101 1.64 17.34 0.31
CA SER A 101 1.80 18.05 -0.96
C SER A 101 2.94 17.44 -1.78
N MET A 102 2.64 17.06 -3.02
CA MET A 102 3.59 16.47 -3.97
C MET A 102 3.28 17.00 -5.37
N MET A 103 4.29 17.51 -6.08
CA MET A 103 4.10 18.14 -7.41
C MET A 103 3.01 19.24 -7.45
N GLY A 104 2.79 19.94 -6.32
CA GLY A 104 1.77 20.98 -6.21
C GLY A 104 0.34 20.47 -6.01
N ILE A 105 0.16 19.17 -5.75
CA ILE A 105 -1.13 18.53 -5.48
C ILE A 105 -1.10 17.93 -4.07
N ASP A 106 -2.15 18.12 -3.29
CA ASP A 106 -2.28 17.52 -1.97
C ASP A 106 -2.79 16.07 -2.09
N SER A 107 -1.97 15.11 -1.66
CA SER A 107 -2.38 13.72 -1.51
C SER A 107 -3.00 13.52 -0.14
N CYS A 108 -4.31 13.30 -0.11
CA CYS A 108 -5.12 13.19 1.11
C CYS A 108 -5.35 11.72 1.50
N GLY A 109 -4.27 10.98 1.67
CA GLY A 109 -4.31 9.55 2.02
C GLY A 109 -3.25 8.75 1.29
N MET A 110 -3.35 7.43 1.41
CA MET A 110 -2.45 6.48 0.77
C MET A 110 -3.23 5.24 0.34
N LEU A 111 -3.04 4.79 -0.90
CA LEU A 111 -3.53 3.50 -1.39
C LEU A 111 -2.62 2.38 -0.85
N LEU A 112 -3.22 1.24 -0.53
CA LEU A 112 -2.48 0.08 -0.02
C LEU A 112 -2.09 -0.85 -1.18
N SER A 113 -0.85 -1.33 -1.13
CA SER A 113 -0.29 -2.27 -2.10
C SER A 113 0.63 -3.27 -1.42
N ALA A 114 0.70 -4.48 -1.97
CA ALA A 114 1.75 -5.44 -1.65
C ALA A 114 2.95 -5.20 -2.57
N ILE A 115 4.15 -5.19 -1.99
CA ILE A 115 5.43 -5.11 -2.72
C ILE A 115 6.22 -6.38 -2.41
N HIS A 116 6.88 -6.93 -3.42
CA HIS A 116 7.77 -8.07 -3.28
C HIS A 116 8.80 -8.06 -4.42
N ASN A 117 9.94 -8.75 -4.26
CA ASN A 117 10.88 -8.92 -5.37
C ASN A 117 10.77 -10.33 -5.95
N VAL A 118 10.86 -10.44 -7.27
CA VAL A 118 10.93 -11.71 -7.99
C VAL A 118 12.16 -11.68 -8.90
N ASN A 119 13.15 -12.54 -8.64
CA ASN A 119 14.41 -12.59 -9.38
C ASN A 119 15.13 -11.22 -9.46
N GLY A 120 15.12 -10.44 -8.38
CA GLY A 120 15.73 -9.11 -8.32
C GLY A 120 14.93 -7.99 -8.98
N GLU A 121 13.68 -8.24 -9.41
CA GLU A 121 12.78 -7.22 -9.93
C GLU A 121 11.64 -6.94 -8.94
N GLU A 122 11.45 -5.66 -8.59
CA GLU A 122 10.33 -5.23 -7.74
C GLU A 122 9.00 -5.43 -8.47
N LYS A 123 8.04 -6.02 -7.77
CA LYS A 123 6.65 -6.18 -8.19
C LYS A 123 5.76 -5.48 -7.19
N LEU A 124 4.70 -4.85 -7.70
CA LEU A 124 3.71 -4.15 -6.91
C LEU A 124 2.31 -4.58 -7.32
N ASN A 125 1.47 -4.86 -6.33
CA ASN A 125 0.06 -5.15 -6.53
C ASN A 125 -0.77 -4.25 -5.63
N LEU A 126 -1.61 -3.39 -6.23
CA LEU A 126 -2.62 -2.68 -5.45
C LEU A 126 -3.57 -3.69 -4.78
N VAL A 127 -3.97 -3.40 -3.54
CA VAL A 127 -5.00 -4.19 -2.86
C VAL A 127 -6.34 -3.87 -3.51
N MET A 128 -6.72 -4.71 -4.48
CA MET A 128 -8.02 -4.66 -5.15
C MET A 128 -9.03 -5.50 -4.38
N LEU A 129 -10.20 -4.94 -4.13
CA LEU A 129 -11.29 -5.57 -3.38
C LEU A 129 -12.48 -5.86 -4.30
N ASP A 130 -13.43 -6.66 -3.82
CA ASP A 130 -14.65 -6.96 -4.56
C ASP A 130 -15.50 -5.69 -4.82
N ASP A 131 -16.00 -5.55 -6.05
CA ASP A 131 -16.76 -4.37 -6.47
C ASP A 131 -18.11 -4.21 -5.76
N ALA A 132 -18.65 -5.28 -5.18
CA ALA A 132 -19.88 -5.24 -4.39
C ALA A 132 -19.72 -4.52 -3.05
N ILE A 133 -18.48 -4.35 -2.56
CA ILE A 133 -18.23 -3.66 -1.29
C ILE A 133 -18.45 -2.16 -1.48
N PRO A 134 -19.31 -1.48 -0.70
CA PRO A 134 -19.60 -0.08 -0.90
C PRO A 134 -18.40 0.82 -0.59
N ALA A 135 -18.33 1.97 -1.26
CA ALA A 135 -17.37 3.01 -0.91
C ALA A 135 -17.53 3.43 0.56
N GLY A 136 -16.43 3.67 1.25
CA GLY A 136 -16.41 4.05 2.65
C GLY A 136 -16.62 2.91 3.65
N ALA A 137 -16.79 1.66 3.19
CA ALA A 137 -16.74 0.51 4.07
C ALA A 137 -15.40 0.50 4.83
N LYS A 138 -15.46 0.30 6.15
CA LYS A 138 -14.29 0.34 7.03
C LYS A 138 -13.66 -1.04 7.15
N LEU A 139 -12.32 -1.07 7.13
CA LEU A 139 -11.55 -2.26 7.46
C LEU A 139 -11.05 -2.20 8.90
N TYR A 140 -11.05 -3.37 9.54
CA TYR A 140 -10.51 -3.67 10.86
C TYR A 140 -9.70 -4.96 10.77
#